data_AF-A0A218QVA9-F1
#
_entry.id   AF-A0A218QVA9-F1
#
_cell.length_a   1.000
_cell.length_b   1.000
_cell.length_c   1.000
_cell.angle_alpha   90.00
_cell.angle_beta   90.00
_cell.angle_gamma   90.00
#
_symmetry.space_group_name_H-M   'P 1'
#
loop_
_entity.id
_entity.type
_entity.pdbx_description
1 polymer ?
#
loop_
_entity_poly.entity_id
_entity_poly.type
_entity_poly.pdbx_seq_one_letter_code
_entity_poly.pdbx_strand_id
1 'polypeptide(L)'
;MDVVESNPRKDEMPRKDERLAIPALGEYYNDILTVDAWVNGRTKVVQAQSLLCAKLQERDKLIKERVEYLAKKRGITFDEMWEQILNGTAQKIVPGEGEGLEYKPGDEG
;
A
#
# COMPACT_ATOMS: atom_id res chain seq x y z
N MET A 1 -31.22 -10.90 -13.11
CA MET A 1 -30.04 -11.46 -13.79
C MET A 1 -28.84 -10.91 -13.03
N ASP A 2 -28.43 -11.66 -12.03
CA ASP A 2 -27.37 -11.35 -11.09
C ASP A 2 -26.02 -11.46 -11.79
N VAL A 3 -25.33 -10.33 -11.93
CA VAL A 3 -23.89 -10.34 -12.21
C VAL A 3 -23.20 -10.33 -10.85
N VAL A 4 -23.06 -11.53 -10.27
CA VAL A 4 -22.22 -11.74 -9.10
C VAL A 4 -20.79 -11.67 -9.60
N GLU A 5 -20.23 -10.46 -9.62
CA GLU A 5 -18.84 -10.23 -10.01
C GLU A 5 -17.96 -11.00 -9.02
N SER A 6 -17.30 -12.03 -9.53
CA SER A 6 -16.60 -13.03 -8.76
C SER A 6 -15.44 -12.40 -8.00
N ASN A 7 -15.60 -12.23 -6.69
CA ASN A 7 -14.49 -12.00 -5.77
C ASN A 7 -13.54 -13.21 -5.88
N PRO A 8 -12.33 -13.08 -6.44
CA PRO A 8 -11.42 -14.20 -6.59
C PRO A 8 -11.12 -14.76 -5.19
N ARG A 9 -11.29 -16.08 -5.07
CA ARG A 9 -11.22 -16.81 -3.79
C ARG A 9 -9.89 -16.50 -3.10
N LYS A 10 -9.99 -16.14 -1.82
CA LYS A 10 -8.88 -15.82 -0.89
C LYS A 10 -7.77 -16.89 -0.75
N ASP A 11 -7.86 -18.03 -1.43
CA ASP A 11 -7.00 -19.21 -1.22
C ASP A 11 -6.22 -19.70 -2.46
N GLU A 12 -6.34 -19.05 -3.62
CA GLU A 12 -5.43 -19.35 -4.75
C GLU A 12 -4.16 -18.52 -4.62
N MET A 13 -3.01 -19.20 -4.54
CA MET A 13 -1.73 -18.49 -4.62
C MET A 13 -1.70 -17.70 -5.93
N PRO A 14 -1.47 -16.37 -5.89
CA PRO A 14 -1.50 -15.55 -7.09
C PRO A 14 -0.54 -16.11 -8.14
N ARG A 15 -1.01 -16.13 -9.40
CA ARG A 15 -0.20 -16.54 -10.54
C ARG A 15 1.08 -15.72 -10.57
N LYS A 16 2.16 -16.25 -11.14
CA LYS A 16 3.51 -15.64 -11.02
C LYS A 16 3.53 -14.17 -11.47
N ASP A 17 2.73 -13.84 -12.47
CA ASP A 17 2.46 -12.52 -13.05
C ASP A 17 1.51 -11.64 -12.23
N GLU A 18 0.69 -12.22 -11.36
CA GLU A 18 -0.19 -11.52 -10.41
C GLU A 18 0.50 -11.21 -9.08
N ARG A 19 1.68 -11.79 -8.83
CA ARG A 19 2.46 -11.53 -7.62
C ARG A 19 2.95 -10.08 -7.62
N LEU A 20 2.86 -9.45 -6.45
CA LEU A 20 3.47 -8.14 -6.23
C LEU A 20 4.96 -8.18 -6.59
N ALA A 21 5.31 -7.50 -7.68
CA ALA A 21 6.69 -7.26 -8.07
C ALA A 21 7.09 -5.85 -7.62
N ILE A 22 8.12 -5.77 -6.78
CA ILE A 22 8.70 -4.48 -6.40
C ILE A 22 9.77 -4.14 -7.46
N PRO A 23 9.76 -2.92 -8.03
CA PRO A 23 10.85 -2.45 -8.87
C PRO A 23 12.22 -2.61 -8.19
N ALA A 24 13.28 -2.63 -8.99
CA ALA A 24 14.64 -2.74 -8.46
C ALA A 24 14.90 -1.65 -7.40
N LEU A 25 15.37 -2.08 -6.23
CA LEU A 25 15.80 -1.16 -5.19
C LEU A 25 17.10 -0.47 -5.61
N GLY A 26 17.32 0.75 -5.14
CA GLY A 26 18.63 1.40 -5.27
C GLY A 26 19.72 0.56 -4.60
N GLU A 27 20.96 0.68 -5.10
CA GLU A 27 22.12 -0.12 -4.68
C GLU A 27 22.25 -0.22 -3.16
N TYR A 28 22.26 0.93 -2.47
CA TYR A 28 22.33 1.00 -1.02
C TYR A 28 21.26 0.15 -0.29
N TYR A 29 19.99 0.26 -0.69
CA TYR A 29 18.91 -0.49 -0.06
C TYR A 29 18.97 -1.98 -0.40
N ASN A 30 19.43 -2.31 -1.60
CA ASN A 30 19.63 -3.69 -2.01
C ASN A 30 20.73 -4.37 -1.19
N ASP A 31 21.81 -3.64 -0.88
CA ASP A 31 22.92 -4.13 -0.07
C ASP A 31 22.50 -4.35 1.38
N ILE A 32 21.87 -3.35 2.01
CA ILE A 32 21.39 -3.47 3.39
C ILE A 32 20.36 -4.60 3.52
N LEU A 33 19.43 -4.73 2.58
CA LEU A 33 18.48 -5.85 2.57
C LEU A 33 19.19 -7.20 2.47
N THR A 34 20.28 -7.29 1.69
CA THR A 34 21.07 -8.51 1.57
C THR A 34 21.72 -8.89 2.89
N VAL A 35 22.37 -7.92 3.53
CA VAL A 35 23.03 -8.11 4.83
C VAL A 35 22.01 -8.50 5.90
N ASP A 36 20.91 -7.75 6.01
CA ASP A 36 19.86 -7.99 6.99
C ASP A 36 19.19 -9.37 6.80
N ALA A 37 18.91 -9.76 5.56
CA ALA A 37 18.38 -11.09 5.26
C ALA A 37 19.36 -12.20 5.67
N TRP A 38 20.65 -12.02 5.40
CA TRP A 38 21.70 -12.98 5.77
C TRP A 38 21.84 -13.13 7.28
N VAL A 39 21.90 -12.01 8.02
CA VAL A 39 21.98 -12.00 9.49
C VAL A 39 20.79 -12.72 10.13
N ASN A 40 19.59 -12.56 9.56
CA ASN A 40 18.37 -13.17 10.06
C ASN A 40 18.11 -14.59 9.53
N GLY A 41 19.02 -15.16 8.71
CA GLY A 41 18.85 -16.50 8.14
C GLY A 41 17.65 -16.63 7.20
N ARG A 42 17.26 -15.54 6.52
CA ARG A 42 16.09 -15.47 5.64
C ARG A 42 16.52 -15.22 4.20
N THR A 43 15.67 -15.62 3.26
CA THR A 43 15.85 -15.17 1.87
C THR A 43 15.55 -13.68 1.77
N LYS A 44 16.18 -12.98 0.82
CA LYS A 44 15.91 -11.54 0.58
C LYS A 44 14.43 -11.26 0.35
N VAL A 45 13.71 -12.15 -0.33
CA VAL A 45 12.28 -12.00 -0.61
C VAL A 45 11.45 -12.06 0.68
N VAL A 46 11.73 -13.03 1.55
CA VAL A 46 11.02 -13.17 2.85
C VAL A 46 11.34 -12.00 3.76
N GLN A 47 12.60 -11.54 3.80
CA GLN A 47 12.97 -10.38 4.61
C GLN A 47 12.31 -9.09 4.08
N ALA A 48 12.30 -8.88 2.76
CA ALA A 48 11.62 -7.75 2.15
C ALA A 48 10.11 -7.76 2.44
N GLN A 49 9.46 -8.92 2.36
CA GLN A 49 8.05 -9.07 2.72
C GLN A 49 7.82 -8.68 4.18
N SER A 50 8.63 -9.20 5.12
CA SER A 50 8.53 -8.91 6.54
C SER A 50 8.68 -7.40 6.83
N LEU A 51 9.68 -6.76 6.22
CA LEU A 51 9.94 -5.33 6.39
C LEU A 51 8.82 -4.47 5.79
N LEU A 52 8.29 -4.84 4.62
CA LEU A 52 7.16 -4.15 4.01
C LEU A 52 5.91 -4.25 4.91
N CYS A 53 5.60 -5.44 5.44
CA CYS A 53 4.48 -5.64 6.37
C CYS A 53 4.65 -4.77 7.63
N ALA A 54 5.84 -4.77 8.24
CA ALA A 54 6.13 -3.93 9.40
C ALA A 54 5.92 -2.45 9.09
N LYS A 55 6.44 -1.98 7.94
CA LYS A 55 6.29 -0.57 7.55
C LYS A 55 4.85 -0.17 7.27
N LEU A 56 4.05 -1.07 6.68
CA LEU A 56 2.63 -0.84 6.46
C LEU A 56 1.85 -0.78 7.77
N GLN A 57 2.19 -1.62 8.75
CA GLN A 57 1.61 -1.57 10.10
C GLN A 57 1.92 -0.24 10.80
N GLU A 58 3.17 0.23 10.75
CA GLU A 58 3.55 1.56 11.26
C GLU A 58 2.75 2.69 10.61
N ARG A 59 2.44 2.54 9.30
CA ARG A 59 1.72 3.54 8.53
C ARG A 59 0.20 3.42 8.60
N ASP A 60 -0.34 2.39 9.26
CA ASP A 60 -1.78 2.08 9.28
C ASP A 60 -2.63 3.29 9.67
N LYS A 61 -2.26 3.97 10.77
CA LYS A 61 -2.97 5.17 11.24
C LYS A 61 -3.01 6.27 10.18
N LEU A 62 -1.86 6.62 9.60
CA LEU A 62 -1.76 7.66 8.58
C LEU A 62 -2.54 7.28 7.30
N ILE A 63 -2.54 6.00 6.93
CA ILE A 63 -3.31 5.50 5.79
C ILE A 63 -4.81 5.70 6.06
N LYS A 64 -5.29 5.30 7.23
CA LYS A 64 -6.69 5.48 7.64
C LYS A 64 -7.10 6.95 7.66
N GLU A 65 -6.29 7.83 8.26
CA GLU A 65 -6.54 9.28 8.28
C GLU A 65 -6.67 9.88 6.87
N ARG A 66 -5.83 9.43 5.92
CA ARG A 66 -5.92 9.87 4.52
C ARG A 66 -7.20 9.38 3.84
N VAL A 67 -7.62 8.15 4.12
CA VAL A 67 -8.89 7.62 3.58
C VAL A 67 -10.08 8.35 4.19
N GLU A 68 -10.08 8.62 5.50
CA GLU A 68 -11.11 9.43 6.16
C GLU A 68 -11.22 10.83 5.54
N TYR A 69 -10.09 11.48 5.28
CA TYR A 69 -10.08 12.79 4.60
C TYR A 69 -10.74 12.70 3.22
N LEU A 70 -10.41 11.68 2.42
CA LEU A 70 -11.00 11.49 1.09
C LEU A 70 -12.51 11.18 1.17
N ALA A 71 -12.93 10.38 2.14
CA ALA A 71 -14.33 10.06 2.39
C ALA A 71 -15.13 11.33 2.73
N LYS A 72 -14.62 12.15 3.67
CA LYS A 72 -15.21 13.45 4.03
C LYS A 72 -15.36 14.37 2.83
N LYS A 73 -14.32 14.47 1.98
CA LYS A 73 -14.34 15.30 0.78
C LYS A 73 -15.40 14.86 -0.25
N ARG A 74 -15.79 13.58 -0.21
CA ARG A 74 -16.79 13.00 -1.12
C ARG A 74 -18.18 12.85 -0.52
N GLY A 75 -18.36 13.17 0.75
CA GLY A 75 -19.63 12.96 1.45
C GLY A 75 -20.02 11.48 1.58
N ILE A 76 -19.05 10.57 1.55
CA ILE A 76 -19.27 9.12 1.77
C ILE A 76 -18.63 8.69 3.08
N THR A 77 -18.95 7.48 3.53
CA THR A 77 -18.36 6.90 4.73
C THR A 77 -16.94 6.42 4.49
N PHE A 78 -16.19 6.25 5.59
CA PHE A 78 -14.85 5.66 5.54
C PHE A 78 -14.86 4.27 4.90
N ASP A 79 -15.80 3.41 5.30
CA ASP A 79 -15.89 2.02 4.83
C ASP A 79 -16.18 1.97 3.33
N GLU A 80 -17.11 2.79 2.83
CA GLU A 80 -17.39 2.89 1.39
C GLU A 80 -16.17 3.37 0.60
N MET A 81 -15.44 4.37 1.11
CA MET A 81 -14.22 4.85 0.46
C MET A 81 -13.12 3.76 0.48
N TRP A 82 -12.99 3.04 1.58
CA TRP A 82 -12.03 1.96 1.74
C TRP A 82 -12.31 0.82 0.75
N GLU A 83 -13.56 0.39 0.63
CA GLU A 83 -13.99 -0.62 -0.33
C GLU A 83 -13.78 -0.18 -1.78
N GLN A 84 -14.10 1.07 -2.12
CA GLN A 84 -13.83 1.60 -3.46
C GLN A 84 -12.34 1.57 -3.83
N ILE A 85 -11.45 1.84 -2.87
CA ILE A 85 -10.00 1.77 -3.09
C ILE A 85 -9.57 0.32 -3.33
N LEU A 86 -10.02 -0.61 -2.49
CA LEU A 86 -9.66 -2.03 -2.61
C LEU A 86 -10.17 -2.66 -3.90
N ASN A 87 -11.35 -2.24 -4.37
CA ASN A 87 -11.93 -2.70 -5.63
C ASN A 87 -11.38 -1.96 -6.86
N GLY A 88 -10.49 -0.98 -6.68
CA GLY A 88 -9.92 -0.18 -7.77
C GLY A 88 -10.89 0.77 -8.44
N THR A 89 -12.07 1.01 -7.86
CA THR A 89 -13.11 1.91 -8.40
C THR A 89 -13.00 3.34 -7.89
N ALA A 90 -12.16 3.57 -6.87
CA ALA A 90 -11.87 4.92 -6.37
C ALA A 90 -11.19 5.78 -7.43
N GLN A 91 -11.85 6.86 -7.86
CA GLN A 91 -11.25 7.84 -8.77
C GLN A 91 -10.14 8.64 -8.07
N LYS A 92 -9.08 9.05 -8.78
CA LYS A 92 -8.09 9.98 -8.20
C LYS A 92 -8.67 11.39 -8.20
N ILE A 93 -8.60 12.08 -7.06
CA ILE A 93 -8.83 13.52 -7.02
C ILE A 93 -7.55 14.17 -7.56
N VAL A 94 -7.59 14.73 -8.77
CA VAL A 94 -6.45 15.49 -9.32
C VAL A 94 -6.34 16.79 -8.52
N PRO A 95 -5.16 17.13 -7.95
CA PRO A 95 -4.98 18.40 -7.25
C PRO A 95 -5.23 19.57 -8.20
N GLY A 96 -6.26 20.35 -7.90
CA GLY A 96 -6.79 21.44 -8.73
C GLY A 96 -8.13 21.95 -8.19
N GLU A 97 -8.87 21.10 -7.48
CA GLU A 97 -10.08 21.47 -6.77
C GLU A 97 -9.96 21.06 -5.29
N GLY A 98 -9.60 22.04 -4.45
CA GLY A 98 -9.70 21.95 -2.99
C GLY A 98 -8.44 21.49 -2.26
N GLU A 99 -7.54 22.45 -2.07
CA GLU A 99 -6.61 22.66 -0.95
C GLU A 99 -5.52 21.61 -0.69
N GLY A 100 -4.29 22.06 -0.87
CA GLY A 100 -3.07 21.28 -0.75
C GLY A 100 -2.74 20.90 0.68
N LEU A 101 -2.18 19.70 0.82
CA LEU A 101 -1.26 19.41 1.90
C LEU A 101 0.12 19.27 1.27
N GLU A 102 0.91 20.34 1.43
CA GLU A 102 2.37 20.31 1.27
C GLU A 102 2.90 19.14 2.11
N TYR A 103 3.49 18.15 1.46
CA TYR A 103 4.32 17.19 2.15
C TYR A 103 5.52 17.95 2.71
N LYS A 104 5.54 18.17 4.03
CA LYS A 104 6.78 18.58 4.70
C LYS A 104 7.63 17.33 4.89
N PRO A 105 8.75 17.15 4.17
CA PRO A 105 9.74 16.16 4.57
C PRO A 105 10.14 16.49 6.01
N GLY A 106 10.06 15.52 6.90
CA GLY A 106 10.49 15.69 8.29
C GLY A 106 11.96 16.08 8.32
N ASP A 107 12.28 17.05 9.19
CA ASP A 107 13.64 17.48 9.49
C ASP A 107 14.55 16.26 9.72
N GLU A 108 15.52 16.08 8.83
CA GLU A 108 16.72 15.31 9.13
C GLU A 108 17.58 16.19 10.06
N GLY A 109 17.72 15.75 11.31
CA GLY A 109 18.66 16.32 12.27
C GLY A 109 20.10 15.88 12.03
#